data_AF-D7DXJ1-F1
#
_entry.id   AF-D7DXJ1-F1
#
_cell.length_a   1.000
_cell.length_b   1.000
_cell.length_c   1.000
_cell.angle_alpha   90.00
_cell.angle_beta   90.00
_cell.angle_gamma   90.00
#
_symmetry.space_group_name_H-M   'P 1'
#
loop_
_entity.id
_entity.type
_entity.pdbx_description
1 polymer ?
#
loop_
_entity_poly.entity_id
_entity_poly.type
_entity_poly.pdbx_seq_one_letter_code
_entity_poly.pdbx_strand_id
1 'polypeptide(L)'
;MFQLLSRVLLWLLIGVVAYSLFKKFYPTVSFIGQFVLGIVLVVLALAFLNPSEPAVASLWRFISFPLKPLGASVLMLVLAAQKIKGGGIEKPGGQLLAWALTILLLSSTPAIAYFLVRSPVAAMVPAPTLMAFEPTISTINKNISDVMTDSILPVGYMKIPSYLLQNPQAITTRGLRVEDFVPNAETLQLTTHVWESYLNQIYVFLRGRS
;
A
#
# COMPACT_ATOMS: atom_id res chain seq x y z
N MET A 1 31.38 -2.59 -1.25
CA MET A 1 31.79 -1.48 -0.35
C MET A 1 30.69 -0.45 -0.15
N PHE A 2 30.11 0.14 -1.21
CA PHE A 2 28.99 1.10 -1.08
C PHE A 2 27.76 0.53 -0.36
N GLN A 3 27.35 -0.72 -0.66
CA GLN A 3 26.19 -1.34 0.00
C GLN A 3 26.33 -1.48 1.52
N LEU A 4 27.54 -1.71 2.03
CA LEU A 4 27.79 -1.75 3.48
C LEU A 4 27.67 -0.36 4.09
N LEU A 5 28.23 0.66 3.43
CA LEU A 5 28.15 2.03 3.90
C LEU A 5 26.70 2.55 3.91
N SER A 6 25.95 2.32 2.83
CA SER A 6 24.55 2.72 2.76
C SER A 6 23.68 1.96 3.77
N ARG A 7 23.96 0.68 4.03
CA ARG A 7 23.29 -0.09 5.10
C ARG A 7 23.59 0.49 6.49
N VAL A 8 24.84 0.79 6.80
CA VAL A 8 25.22 1.42 8.09
C VAL A 8 24.55 2.79 8.23
N LEU A 9 24.52 3.59 7.17
CA LEU A 9 23.87 4.91 7.18
C LEU A 9 22.35 4.81 7.38
N LEU A 10 21.70 3.85 6.71
CA LEU A 10 20.26 3.60 6.87
C LEU A 10 19.94 3.13 8.30
N TRP A 11 20.80 2.29 8.89
CA TRP A 11 20.67 1.91 10.29
C TRP A 11 20.86 3.09 11.25
N LEU A 12 21.82 3.97 10.98
CA LEU A 12 22.02 5.20 11.76
C LEU A 12 20.78 6.09 11.65
N LEU A 13 20.21 6.24 10.45
CA LEU A 13 18.98 6.98 10.22
C LEU A 13 17.81 6.37 11.00
N ILE A 14 17.59 5.05 10.91
CA ILE A 14 16.54 4.37 11.69
C ILE A 14 16.76 4.57 13.19
N GLY A 15 17.99 4.45 13.68
CA GLY A 15 18.33 4.64 15.09
C GLY A 15 18.04 6.06 15.57
N VAL A 16 18.40 7.07 14.78
CA VAL A 16 18.11 8.49 15.08
C VAL A 16 16.62 8.76 15.04
N VAL A 17 15.89 8.22 14.06
CA VAL A 17 14.42 8.35 13.98
C VAL A 17 13.76 7.68 15.18
N ALA A 18 14.15 6.44 15.52
CA ALA A 18 13.63 5.72 16.67
C ALA A 18 13.91 6.47 17.98
N TYR A 19 15.14 7.00 18.16
CA TYR A 19 15.51 7.81 19.32
C TYR A 19 14.70 9.12 19.39
N SER A 20 14.49 9.79 18.26
CA SER A 20 13.69 11.01 18.16
C SER A 20 12.22 10.76 18.53
N LEU A 21 11.62 9.69 17.99
CA LEU A 21 10.27 9.27 18.36
C LEU A 21 10.20 8.90 19.85
N PHE A 22 11.17 8.13 20.35
CA PHE A 22 11.24 7.79 21.77
C PHE A 22 11.23 9.05 22.63
N LYS A 23 12.11 10.02 22.36
CA LYS A 23 12.19 11.26 23.14
C LYS A 23 10.88 12.08 23.09
N LYS A 24 10.17 12.06 21.97
CA LYS A 24 8.91 12.81 21.80
C LYS A 24 7.70 12.12 22.44
N PHE A 25 7.58 10.80 22.30
CA PHE A 25 6.42 10.04 22.75
C PHE A 25 6.56 9.57 24.20
N TYR A 26 7.77 9.20 24.66
CA TYR A 26 8.02 8.71 26.02
C TYR A 26 7.52 9.61 27.17
N PRO A 27 7.67 10.95 27.13
CA PRO A 27 7.17 11.81 28.20
C PRO A 27 5.64 12.03 28.15
N THR A 28 4.98 11.65 27.06
CA THR A 28 3.55 11.94 26.83
C THR A 28 2.66 10.72 27.11
N VAL A 29 3.23 9.52 27.22
CA VAL A 29 2.49 8.27 27.40
C VAL A 29 2.39 7.86 28.88
N SER A 30 1.26 7.25 29.27
CA SER A 30 1.11 6.63 30.59
C SER A 30 2.15 5.53 30.83
N PHE A 31 2.36 5.15 32.09
CA PHE A 31 3.30 4.10 32.52
C PHE A 31 3.17 2.79 31.72
N ILE A 32 1.94 2.33 31.44
CA ILE A 32 1.68 1.16 30.56
C ILE A 32 2.21 1.39 29.14
N GLY A 33 2.02 2.59 28.59
CA GLY A 33 2.50 2.96 27.26
C GLY A 33 4.01 2.99 27.19
N GLN A 34 4.69 3.44 28.26
CA GLN A 34 6.15 3.38 28.36
C GLN A 34 6.67 1.94 28.34
N PHE A 35 6.00 1.03 29.05
CA PHE A 35 6.35 -0.40 29.07
C PHE A 35 6.17 -1.06 27.71
N VAL A 36 5.03 -0.82 27.04
CA VAL A 36 4.77 -1.33 25.68
C VAL A 36 5.79 -0.78 24.68
N LEU A 37 6.11 0.51 24.77
CA LEU A 37 7.09 1.16 23.90
C LEU A 37 8.50 0.58 24.13
N GLY A 38 8.86 0.30 25.38
CA GLY A 38 10.08 -0.43 25.74
C GLY A 38 10.14 -1.82 25.13
N ILE A 39 9.06 -2.59 25.21
CA ILE A 39 8.95 -3.92 24.56
C ILE A 39 9.14 -3.79 23.04
N VAL A 40 8.47 -2.83 22.40
CA VAL A 40 8.62 -2.61 20.95
C VAL A 40 10.07 -2.31 20.60
N LEU A 41 10.77 -1.50 21.40
CA LEU A 41 12.18 -1.16 21.20
C LEU A 41 13.10 -2.37 21.41
N VAL A 42 12.83 -3.21 22.42
CA VAL A 42 13.56 -4.46 22.66
C VAL A 42 13.34 -5.44 21.51
N VAL A 43 12.11 -5.60 21.02
CA VAL A 43 11.84 -6.44 19.84
C VAL A 43 12.51 -5.85 18.60
N LEU A 44 12.55 -4.52 18.48
CA LEU A 44 13.31 -3.85 17.42
C LEU A 44 14.79 -4.21 17.53
N ALA A 45 15.40 -4.15 18.71
CA ALA A 45 16.79 -4.52 18.96
C ALA A 45 17.06 -6.02 18.68
N LEU A 46 16.15 -6.90 19.09
CA LEU A 46 16.20 -8.33 18.78
C LEU A 46 16.08 -8.60 17.28
N ALA A 47 15.35 -7.76 16.53
CA ALA A 47 15.31 -7.84 15.07
C ALA A 47 16.68 -7.60 14.43
N PHE A 48 17.59 -6.86 15.06
CA PHE A 48 18.97 -6.71 14.59
C PHE A 48 19.82 -7.95 14.89
N LEU A 49 19.67 -8.52 16.08
CA LEU A 49 20.50 -9.65 16.51
C LEU A 49 20.07 -10.97 15.86
N ASN A 50 18.76 -11.15 15.64
CA ASN A 50 18.23 -12.40 15.11
C ASN A 50 17.06 -12.17 14.12
N PRO A 51 17.35 -11.76 12.87
CA PRO A 51 16.35 -11.34 11.90
C PRO A 51 15.55 -12.50 11.25
N SER A 52 15.73 -13.74 11.73
CA SER A 52 15.07 -14.94 11.19
C SER A 52 13.71 -15.22 11.81
N GLU A 53 13.32 -14.49 12.85
CA GLU A 53 12.07 -14.70 13.56
C GLU A 53 10.85 -14.19 12.76
N PRO A 54 9.80 -15.01 12.55
CA PRO A 54 8.57 -14.59 11.85
C PRO A 54 7.84 -13.45 12.59
N ALA A 55 8.07 -13.32 13.90
CA ALA A 55 7.59 -12.21 14.70
C ALA A 55 8.13 -10.86 14.21
N VAL A 56 9.38 -10.81 13.75
CA VAL A 56 10.01 -9.57 13.26
C VAL A 56 9.39 -9.12 11.95
N ALA A 57 9.14 -10.05 11.02
CA ALA A 57 8.45 -9.75 9.75
C ALA A 57 7.01 -9.23 10.01
N SER A 58 6.32 -9.82 10.98
CA SER A 58 4.99 -9.36 11.40
C SER A 58 5.03 -7.96 12.00
N LEU A 59 6.03 -7.67 12.84
CA LEU A 59 6.23 -6.35 13.43
C LEU A 59 6.61 -5.30 12.38
N TRP A 60 7.41 -5.68 11.39
CA TRP A 60 7.71 -4.81 10.24
C TRP A 60 6.46 -4.47 9.43
N ARG A 61 5.56 -5.43 9.21
CA ARG A 61 4.29 -5.16 8.53
C ARG A 61 3.39 -4.22 9.34
N PHE A 62 3.42 -4.33 10.66
CA PHE A 62 2.69 -3.43 11.55
C PHE A 62 3.29 -2.01 11.55
N ILE A 63 4.61 -1.88 11.65
CA ILE A 63 5.27 -0.55 11.65
C ILE A 63 5.19 0.13 10.28
N SER A 64 5.12 -0.65 9.20
CA SER A 64 5.02 -0.15 7.84
C SER A 64 3.59 0.11 7.38
N PHE A 65 2.59 -0.35 8.13
CA PHE A 65 1.18 -0.02 7.89
C PHE A 65 0.93 1.48 7.69
N PRO A 66 1.35 2.41 8.59
CA PRO A 66 1.17 3.85 8.42
C PRO A 66 1.92 4.44 7.23
N LEU A 67 2.92 3.75 6.69
CA LEU A 67 3.73 4.21 5.56
C LEU A 67 3.07 3.88 4.21
N LYS A 68 2.13 2.94 4.20
CA LYS A 68 1.33 2.62 3.00
C LYS A 68 0.29 3.71 2.76
N PRO A 69 -0.01 4.10 1.50
CA PRO A 69 -0.97 5.16 1.20
C PRO A 69 -2.36 4.97 1.85
N LEU A 70 -2.85 3.74 1.83
CA LEU A 70 -4.11 3.38 2.48
C LEU A 70 -4.03 3.46 4.01
N GLY A 71 -2.97 2.93 4.63
CA GLY A 71 -2.80 2.99 6.08
C GLY A 71 -2.61 4.41 6.61
N ALA A 72 -1.82 5.23 5.90
CA ALA A 72 -1.61 6.64 6.20
C ALA A 72 -2.93 7.43 6.21
N SER A 73 -3.74 7.26 5.16
CA SER A 73 -5.03 7.95 5.05
C SER A 73 -6.02 7.50 6.13
N VAL A 74 -6.13 6.20 6.39
CA VAL A 74 -6.99 5.66 7.46
C VAL A 74 -6.60 6.22 8.83
N LEU A 75 -5.30 6.24 9.16
CA LEU A 75 -4.86 6.78 10.45
C LEU A 75 -5.12 8.28 10.58
N MET A 76 -4.87 9.05 9.52
CA MET A 76 -5.22 10.48 9.52
C MET A 76 -6.73 10.70 9.65
N LEU A 77 -7.56 9.87 9.03
CA LEU A 77 -9.03 9.93 9.19
C LEU A 77 -9.44 9.60 10.62
N VAL A 78 -8.86 8.57 11.25
CA VAL A 78 -9.13 8.23 12.65
C VAL A 78 -8.75 9.38 13.57
N LEU A 79 -7.58 10.00 13.36
CA LEU A 79 -7.14 11.16 14.14
C LEU A 79 -8.01 12.39 13.90
N ALA A 80 -8.46 12.62 12.66
CA ALA A 80 -9.41 13.67 12.33
C ALA A 80 -10.77 13.44 13.01
N ALA A 81 -11.24 12.19 13.02
CA ALA A 81 -12.51 11.80 13.64
C ALA A 81 -12.49 12.04 15.16
N GLN A 82 -11.36 11.80 15.84
CA GLN A 82 -11.20 12.12 17.26
C GLN A 82 -11.29 13.63 17.57
N LYS A 83 -11.16 14.49 16.55
CA LYS A 83 -11.27 15.96 16.66
C LYS A 83 -12.66 16.48 16.28
N ILE A 84 -13.64 15.59 16.07
CA ILE A 84 -15.03 15.97 15.86
C ILE A 84 -15.68 16.18 17.23
N LYS A 85 -16.02 17.43 17.55
CA LYS A 85 -16.72 17.80 18.79
C LYS A 85 -17.77 18.86 18.49
N GLY A 86 -18.92 18.76 19.17
CA GLY A 86 -19.98 19.78 19.08
C GLY A 86 -20.53 20.02 17.67
N GLY A 87 -20.49 19.01 16.78
CA GLY A 87 -20.96 19.14 15.40
C GLY A 87 -19.97 19.79 14.43
N GLY A 88 -18.76 20.16 14.87
CA GLY A 88 -17.70 20.71 14.03
C GLY A 88 -16.41 19.87 14.09
N ILE A 89 -15.50 20.13 13.16
CA ILE A 89 -14.14 19.56 13.16
C ILE A 89 -13.19 20.59 13.77
N GLU A 90 -12.68 20.31 14.96
CA GLU A 90 -11.68 21.17 15.61
C GLU A 90 -10.35 21.16 14.86
N LYS A 91 -9.58 22.26 14.89
CA LYS A 91 -8.22 22.28 14.33
C LYS A 91 -7.28 21.46 15.24
N PRO A 92 -6.38 20.62 14.70
CA PRO A 92 -6.00 20.47 13.28
C PRO A 92 -6.78 19.39 12.52
N GLY A 93 -7.91 18.88 13.04
CA GLY A 93 -8.69 17.80 12.44
C GLY A 93 -9.11 18.04 10.98
N GLY A 94 -9.49 19.27 10.63
CA GLY A 94 -9.83 19.62 9.25
C GLY A 94 -8.64 19.47 8.28
N GLN A 95 -7.43 19.81 8.73
CA GLN A 95 -6.21 19.66 7.94
C GLN A 95 -5.81 18.18 7.81
N LEU A 96 -5.99 17.39 8.87
CA LEU A 96 -5.75 15.95 8.84
C LEU A 96 -6.71 15.24 7.87
N LEU A 97 -7.99 15.62 7.90
CA LEU A 97 -8.99 15.13 6.96
C LEU A 97 -8.63 15.48 5.52
N ALA A 98 -8.26 16.73 5.26
CA ALA A 98 -7.85 17.18 3.93
C ALA A 98 -6.66 16.36 3.41
N TRP A 99 -5.60 16.21 4.20
CA TRP A 99 -4.45 15.40 3.82
C TRP A 99 -4.79 13.94 3.59
N ALA A 100 -5.64 13.34 4.44
CA ALA A 100 -6.07 11.96 4.25
C ALA A 100 -6.78 11.77 2.91
N LEU A 101 -7.71 12.67 2.58
CA LEU A 101 -8.43 12.65 1.31
C LEU A 101 -7.50 12.91 0.12
N THR A 102 -6.55 13.84 0.24
CA THR A 102 -5.57 14.08 -0.82
C THR A 102 -4.70 12.84 -1.09
N ILE A 103 -4.21 12.16 -0.04
CA ILE A 103 -3.42 10.94 -0.20
C ILE A 103 -4.26 9.85 -0.87
N LEU A 104 -5.52 9.69 -0.47
CA LEU A 104 -6.42 8.69 -1.05
C LEU A 104 -6.72 9.01 -2.52
N LEU A 105 -7.04 10.25 -2.85
CA LEU A 105 -7.26 10.70 -4.23
C LEU A 105 -6.04 10.48 -5.12
N LEU A 106 -4.85 10.88 -4.65
CA LEU A 106 -3.62 10.68 -5.41
C LEU A 106 -3.30 9.19 -5.59
N SER A 107 -3.41 8.39 -4.53
CA SER A 107 -3.09 6.96 -4.60
C SER A 107 -4.11 6.16 -5.42
N SER A 108 -5.35 6.65 -5.52
CA SER A 108 -6.45 6.01 -6.23
C SER A 108 -6.55 6.45 -7.69
N THR A 109 -5.65 7.27 -8.22
CA THR A 109 -5.72 7.69 -9.63
C THR A 109 -4.82 6.84 -10.54
N PRO A 110 -5.36 6.29 -11.65
CA PRO A 110 -4.58 5.57 -12.65
C PRO A 110 -3.36 6.35 -13.18
N ALA A 111 -3.50 7.68 -13.31
CA ALA A 111 -2.42 8.58 -13.72
C ALA A 111 -1.18 8.47 -12.82
N ILE A 112 -1.37 8.34 -11.51
CA ILE A 112 -0.28 8.23 -10.54
C ILE A 112 0.26 6.80 -10.52
N ALA A 113 -0.64 5.81 -10.56
CA ALA A 113 -0.26 4.40 -10.66
C ALA A 113 0.66 4.13 -11.86
N TYR A 114 0.41 4.77 -13.01
CA TYR A 114 1.27 4.68 -14.19
C TYR A 114 2.73 5.05 -13.94
N PHE A 115 2.99 6.11 -13.19
CA PHE A 115 4.36 6.50 -12.82
C PHE A 115 4.99 5.48 -11.85
N LEU A 116 4.20 4.92 -10.93
CA LEU A 116 4.69 3.89 -10.02
C LEU A 116 5.04 2.59 -10.76
N VAL A 117 4.27 2.16 -11.76
CA VAL A 117 4.56 0.89 -12.45
C VAL A 117 5.80 0.96 -13.35
N ARG A 118 6.16 2.16 -13.82
CA ARG A 118 7.40 2.37 -14.56
C ARG A 118 8.64 2.39 -13.67
N SER A 119 8.46 2.36 -12.35
CA SER A 119 9.58 2.33 -11.43
C SER A 119 10.31 0.97 -11.47
N PRO A 120 11.64 0.93 -11.33
CA PRO A 120 12.41 -0.31 -11.40
C PRO A 120 11.92 -1.40 -10.43
N VAL A 121 11.40 -0.98 -9.28
CA VAL A 121 10.88 -1.88 -8.26
C VAL A 121 9.55 -2.50 -8.68
N ALA A 122 8.69 -1.76 -9.39
CA ALA A 122 7.44 -2.31 -9.89
C ALA A 122 7.64 -3.39 -10.97
N ALA A 123 8.76 -3.36 -11.72
CA ALA A 123 9.12 -4.45 -12.64
C ALA A 123 9.50 -5.75 -11.91
N MET A 124 9.90 -5.69 -10.65
CA MET A 124 10.20 -6.84 -9.79
C MET A 124 8.96 -7.35 -9.04
N VAL A 125 7.84 -6.63 -9.13
CA VAL A 125 6.61 -6.97 -8.44
C VAL A 125 5.80 -7.94 -9.31
N PRO A 126 5.49 -9.16 -8.84
CA PRO A 126 4.55 -10.02 -9.55
C PRO A 126 3.21 -9.27 -9.65
N ALA A 127 2.59 -9.30 -10.84
CA ALA A 127 1.30 -8.67 -11.06
C ALA A 127 0.32 -9.11 -9.95
N PRO A 128 -0.42 -8.19 -9.31
CA PRO A 128 -1.36 -8.58 -8.27
C PRO A 128 -2.39 -9.53 -8.89
N THR A 129 -2.29 -10.82 -8.57
CA THR A 129 -3.31 -11.80 -8.88
C THR A 129 -4.50 -11.50 -7.98
N LEU A 130 -5.44 -10.71 -8.49
CA LEU A 130 -6.77 -10.69 -7.94
C LEU A 130 -7.38 -12.06 -8.25
N MET A 131 -7.68 -12.84 -7.21
CA MET A 131 -8.77 -13.80 -7.28
C MET A 131 -10.08 -13.00 -7.35
N ALA A 132 -10.26 -12.25 -8.45
CA ALA A 132 -11.58 -11.86 -8.87
C ALA A 132 -12.33 -13.17 -9.16
N PHE A 133 -13.63 -13.19 -8.87
CA PHE A 133 -14.53 -14.21 -9.38
C PHE A 133 -14.19 -14.47 -10.86
N GLU A 134 -13.43 -15.54 -11.16
CA GLU A 134 -13.72 -16.26 -12.38
C GLU A 134 -15.22 -16.57 -12.27
N PRO A 135 -16.05 -16.25 -13.27
CA PRO A 135 -17.27 -17.01 -13.38
C PRO A 135 -16.78 -18.45 -13.41
N THR A 136 -17.16 -19.24 -12.41
CA THR A 136 -16.85 -20.66 -12.35
C THR A 136 -17.50 -21.31 -13.58
N ILE A 137 -16.85 -21.22 -14.73
CA ILE A 137 -17.01 -22.17 -15.83
C ILE A 137 -16.10 -23.34 -15.47
N SER A 138 -16.29 -23.89 -14.27
CA SER A 138 -15.79 -25.20 -13.94
C SER A 138 -16.90 -26.19 -14.27
N THR A 139 -16.57 -27.13 -15.14
CA THR A 139 -17.24 -28.42 -15.29
C THR A 139 -18.63 -28.39 -15.93
N ILE A 140 -18.69 -28.14 -17.24
CA ILE A 140 -19.64 -28.89 -18.08
C ILE A 140 -18.81 -29.68 -19.09
N ASN A 141 -18.84 -31.00 -18.86
CA ASN A 141 -18.40 -32.09 -19.71
C ASN A 141 -18.08 -31.73 -21.16
N LYS A 142 -16.89 -32.17 -21.59
CA LYS A 142 -16.58 -32.52 -22.98
C LYS A 142 -17.56 -33.59 -23.50
N ASN A 143 -18.81 -33.26 -23.83
CA ASN A 143 -19.66 -34.10 -24.67
C ASN A 143 -20.96 -33.45 -25.19
N ILE A 144 -21.00 -32.13 -25.43
CA ILE A 144 -22.12 -31.52 -26.16
C ILE A 144 -21.59 -31.01 -27.49
N SER A 145 -21.63 -31.90 -28.48
CA SER A 145 -21.33 -31.68 -29.89
C SER A 145 -22.51 -31.06 -30.67
N ASP A 146 -23.42 -30.37 -29.99
CA ASP A 146 -24.68 -29.93 -30.58
C ASP A 146 -25.07 -28.51 -30.12
N VAL A 147 -24.16 -27.56 -30.35
CA VAL A 147 -24.50 -26.14 -30.58
C VAL A 147 -23.53 -25.61 -31.62
N MET A 148 -23.69 -26.06 -32.86
CA MET A 148 -23.25 -25.28 -34.00
C MET A 148 -24.13 -24.02 -34.05
N THR A 149 -23.50 -22.85 -33.98
CA THR A 149 -24.09 -21.57 -34.40
C THR A 149 -25.34 -21.14 -33.61
N ASP A 150 -25.15 -20.59 -32.40
CA ASP A 150 -25.83 -19.32 -32.14
C ASP A 150 -25.09 -18.46 -31.11
N SER A 151 -24.79 -17.24 -31.53
CA SER A 151 -24.20 -16.21 -30.68
C SER A 151 -25.28 -15.69 -29.75
N ILE A 152 -25.44 -16.30 -28.57
CA ILE A 152 -26.29 -15.71 -27.54
C ILE A 152 -25.50 -14.57 -26.86
N LEU A 153 -25.66 -13.40 -27.47
CA LEU A 153 -25.14 -12.06 -27.16
C LEU A 153 -23.79 -11.69 -27.81
N PRO A 154 -23.81 -11.00 -28.97
CA PRO A 154 -22.65 -10.26 -29.43
C PRO A 154 -22.38 -9.13 -28.43
N VAL A 155 -21.32 -9.25 -27.63
CA VAL A 155 -20.74 -8.15 -26.83
C VAL A 155 -20.06 -7.12 -27.75
N GLY A 156 -20.57 -6.93 -28.97
CA GLY A 156 -19.99 -6.06 -30.01
C GLY A 156 -20.40 -4.59 -29.89
N TYR A 157 -21.40 -4.26 -29.06
CA TYR A 157 -21.94 -2.90 -28.96
C TYR A 157 -22.29 -2.45 -27.53
N MET A 158 -21.85 -3.17 -26.50
CA MET A 158 -21.94 -2.62 -25.16
C MET A 158 -20.80 -1.61 -25.00
N LYS A 159 -21.12 -0.31 -25.06
CA LYS A 159 -20.18 0.77 -24.79
C LYS A 159 -19.86 0.74 -23.29
N ILE A 160 -19.00 -0.21 -22.89
CA ILE A 160 -18.51 -0.28 -21.53
C ILE A 160 -17.81 1.06 -21.29
N PRO A 161 -18.24 1.83 -20.29
CA PRO A 161 -17.62 3.12 -20.04
C PRO A 161 -16.13 2.94 -19.81
N SER A 162 -15.32 3.80 -20.42
CA SER A 162 -13.87 3.73 -20.35
C SER A 162 -13.32 3.65 -18.93
N TYR A 163 -14.05 4.21 -17.97
CA TYR A 163 -13.69 4.22 -16.55
C TYR A 163 -13.74 2.84 -15.87
N LEU A 164 -14.47 1.87 -16.43
CA LEU A 164 -14.51 0.49 -15.93
C LEU A 164 -13.37 -0.39 -16.48
N LEU A 165 -12.66 0.06 -17.51
CA LEU A 165 -11.52 -0.64 -18.14
C LEU A 165 -10.20 0.12 -17.91
N GLN A 166 -10.07 0.79 -16.76
CA GLN A 166 -8.88 1.56 -16.42
C GLN A 166 -7.72 0.64 -16.03
N ASN A 167 -6.86 0.34 -17.00
CA ASN A 167 -5.59 -0.31 -16.74
C ASN A 167 -4.45 0.72 -16.82
N PRO A 168 -3.73 1.01 -15.71
CA PRO A 168 -2.57 1.90 -15.73
C PRO A 168 -1.52 1.53 -16.78
N GLN A 169 -1.41 0.25 -17.15
CA GLN A 169 -0.47 -0.20 -18.20
C GLN A 169 -0.89 0.26 -19.60
N ALA A 170 -2.19 0.38 -19.88
CA ALA A 170 -2.71 0.81 -21.17
C ALA A 170 -2.40 2.29 -21.46
N ILE A 171 -2.11 3.10 -20.43
CA ILE A 171 -1.71 4.51 -20.58
C ILE A 171 -0.40 4.63 -21.39
N THR A 172 0.47 3.60 -21.36
CA THR A 172 1.73 3.58 -22.12
C THR A 172 1.52 3.71 -23.63
N THR A 173 0.45 3.10 -24.16
CA THR A 173 0.14 3.08 -25.60
C THR A 173 -0.93 4.10 -25.98
N ARG A 174 -1.87 4.34 -25.08
CA ARG A 174 -3.06 5.18 -25.31
C ARG A 174 -2.81 6.68 -25.01
N GLY A 175 -1.78 7.00 -24.23
CA GLY A 175 -1.56 8.33 -23.67
C GLY A 175 -2.47 8.64 -22.47
N LEU A 176 -2.11 9.68 -21.72
CA LEU A 176 -2.85 10.11 -20.53
C LEU A 176 -4.15 10.80 -20.93
N ARG A 177 -5.27 10.38 -20.35
CA ARG A 177 -6.59 11.00 -20.59
C ARG A 177 -7.18 11.52 -19.28
N VAL A 178 -8.17 12.41 -19.41
CA VAL A 178 -8.87 13.00 -18.24
C VAL A 178 -9.54 11.93 -17.37
N GLU A 179 -10.02 10.85 -18.00
CA GLU A 179 -10.59 9.71 -17.29
C GLU A 179 -9.57 8.96 -16.41
N ASP A 180 -8.26 9.06 -16.66
CA ASP A 180 -7.22 8.45 -15.81
C ASP A 180 -7.01 9.19 -14.48
N PHE A 181 -7.70 10.32 -14.29
CA PHE A 181 -7.78 11.05 -13.02
C PHE A 181 -9.04 10.70 -12.21
N VAL A 182 -9.88 9.80 -12.72
CA VAL A 182 -11.02 9.29 -11.95
C VAL A 182 -10.49 8.26 -10.94
N PRO A 183 -10.78 8.41 -9.64
CA PRO A 183 -10.33 7.46 -8.62
C PRO A 183 -10.90 6.05 -8.81
N ASN A 184 -10.07 5.02 -8.67
CA ASN A 184 -10.42 3.60 -8.77
C ASN A 184 -9.76 2.76 -7.66
N ALA A 185 -10.55 1.93 -6.97
CA ALA A 185 -10.10 1.03 -5.91
C ALA A 185 -9.01 0.04 -6.36
N GLU A 186 -9.07 -0.46 -7.60
CA GLU A 186 -8.04 -1.37 -8.13
C GLU A 186 -6.67 -0.68 -8.23
N THR A 187 -6.68 0.60 -8.62
CA THR A 187 -5.44 1.38 -8.71
C THR A 187 -4.90 1.76 -7.34
N LEU A 188 -5.77 1.99 -6.35
CA LEU A 188 -5.37 2.15 -4.95
C LEU A 188 -4.69 0.88 -4.41
N GLN A 189 -5.21 -0.30 -4.77
CA GLN A 189 -4.58 -1.56 -4.39
C GLN A 189 -3.23 -1.74 -5.07
N LEU A 190 -3.13 -1.45 -6.38
CA LEU A 190 -1.89 -1.54 -7.13
C LEU A 190 -0.82 -0.61 -6.54
N THR A 191 -1.15 0.65 -6.26
CA THR A 191 -0.21 1.60 -5.66
C THR A 191 0.21 1.18 -4.25
N THR A 192 -0.72 0.64 -3.45
CA THR A 192 -0.42 0.08 -2.13
C THR A 192 0.53 -1.11 -2.22
N HIS A 193 0.33 -2.01 -3.19
CA HIS A 193 1.16 -3.20 -3.40
C HIS A 193 2.59 -2.81 -3.82
N VAL A 194 2.72 -1.83 -4.73
CA VAL A 194 4.03 -1.29 -5.11
C VAL A 194 4.74 -0.71 -3.88
N TRP A 195 4.06 0.09 -3.07
CA TRP A 195 4.62 0.64 -1.83
C TRP A 195 5.05 -0.45 -0.84
N GLU A 196 4.26 -1.50 -0.70
CA GLU A 196 4.61 -2.66 0.13
C GLU A 196 5.88 -3.38 -0.38
N SER A 197 6.03 -3.52 -1.69
CA SER A 197 7.26 -4.07 -2.27
C SER A 197 8.48 -3.21 -1.96
N TYR A 198 8.37 -1.89 -2.06
CA TYR A 198 9.44 -0.96 -1.66
C TYR A 198 9.83 -1.14 -0.19
N LEU A 199 8.84 -1.20 0.70
CA LEU A 199 9.07 -1.42 2.13
C LEU A 199 9.74 -2.76 2.42
N ASN A 200 9.32 -3.81 1.71
CA ASN A 200 9.92 -5.13 1.83
C ASN A 200 11.35 -5.15 1.30
N GLN A 201 11.64 -4.43 0.21
CA GLN A 201 13.00 -4.31 -0.30
C GLN A 201 13.91 -3.57 0.68
N ILE A 202 13.43 -2.50 1.32
CA ILE A 202 14.15 -1.79 2.39
C ILE A 202 14.42 -2.76 3.55
N TYR A 203 13.42 -3.53 3.97
CA TYR A 203 13.55 -4.52 5.02
C TYR A 203 14.61 -5.59 4.71
N VAL A 204 14.56 -6.16 3.51
CA VAL A 204 15.53 -7.16 3.04
C VAL A 204 16.94 -6.56 2.97
N PHE A 205 17.06 -5.34 2.47
CA PHE A 205 18.33 -4.61 2.38
C PHE A 205 18.94 -4.33 3.76
N LEU A 206 18.11 -3.92 4.73
CA LEU A 206 18.50 -3.70 6.13
C LEU A 206 19.02 -4.98 6.80
N ARG A 207 18.36 -6.11 6.55
CA ARG A 207 18.76 -7.45 7.03
C ARG A 207 20.05 -7.95 6.38
N GLY A 208 20.39 -7.42 5.22
CA GLY A 208 21.60 -7.79 4.51
C GLY A 208 21.57 -9.13 3.79
N ARG A 209 20.36 -9.63 3.52
CA ARG A 209 20.14 -10.74 2.61
C ARG A 209 20.01 -10.14 1.21
N SER A 210 21.06 -10.24 0.40
CA SER A 210 21.04 -9.90 -1.04
C SER A 210 20.77 -11.15 -1.86
#